data_AF-A0A0E4CXQ6-F1
#
_entry.id   AF-A0A0E4CXQ6-F1
#
_cell.length_a   1.000
_cell.length_b   1.000
_cell.length_c   1.000
_cell.angle_alpha   90.00
_cell.angle_beta   90.00
_cell.angle_gamma   90.00
#
_symmetry.space_group_name_H-M   'P 1'
#
loop_
_entity.id
_entity.type
_entity.pdbx_description
1 polymer ?
#
loop_
_entity_poly.entity_id
_entity_poly.type
_entity_poly.pdbx_seq_one_letter_code
_entity_poly.pdbx_strand_id
1 'polypeptide(L)'
;MWGEQCYQGRILEYAYQVETFERRDLTEEELARWGAALNLGEEGREQIKGNELSYYMDQLDAVRRTTLEWFQTVDDEWLYKEEPFWGDQPANYYFMWFHVFEDEINHRGQIRMIRKRCDVRLQNKG
;
A
#
# COMPACT_ATOMS: atom_id res chain seq x y z
N MET A 1 10.75 -9.33 -1.45
CA MET A 1 11.22 -8.32 -0.48
C MET A 1 11.07 -6.89 -0.99
N TRP A 2 11.75 -6.47 -2.06
CA TRP A 2 11.52 -5.13 -2.66
C TRP A 2 10.12 -4.99 -3.27
N GLY A 3 9.73 -5.98 -4.07
CA GLY A 3 8.38 -6.04 -4.65
C GLY A 3 7.30 -6.03 -3.57
N GLU A 4 7.44 -6.84 -2.51
CA GLU A 4 6.47 -6.98 -1.42
C GLU A 4 6.15 -5.66 -0.72
N GLN A 5 7.15 -4.86 -0.36
CA GLN A 5 6.93 -3.60 0.38
C GLN A 5 6.29 -2.51 -0.47
N CYS A 6 6.70 -2.39 -1.75
CA CYS A 6 6.00 -1.51 -2.70
C CYS A 6 4.58 -2.01 -3.01
N TYR A 7 4.36 -3.33 -2.94
CA TYR A 7 3.05 -3.94 -3.16
C TYR A 7 2.07 -3.65 -2.01
N GLN A 8 2.55 -3.61 -0.76
CA GLN A 8 1.72 -3.41 0.43
C GLN A 8 1.17 -2.00 0.56
N GLY A 9 2.05 -0.98 0.57
CA GLY A 9 1.60 0.41 0.71
C GLY A 9 0.60 0.81 -0.39
N ARG A 10 0.76 0.24 -1.59
CA ARG A 10 -0.19 0.41 -2.70
C ARG A 10 -1.57 -0.20 -2.42
N ILE A 11 -1.62 -1.37 -1.80
CA ILE A 11 -2.89 -2.06 -1.53
C ILE A 11 -3.64 -1.38 -0.40
N LEU A 12 -2.92 -0.90 0.62
CA LEU A 12 -3.53 -0.11 1.68
C LEU A 12 -4.17 1.17 1.10
N GLU A 13 -3.44 1.87 0.22
CA GLU A 13 -3.95 3.05 -0.48
C GLU A 13 -5.20 2.72 -1.33
N TYR A 14 -5.17 1.62 -2.09
CA TYR A 14 -6.30 1.17 -2.89
C TYR A 14 -7.51 0.70 -2.05
N ALA A 15 -7.26 0.05 -0.91
CA ALA A 15 -8.34 -0.38 -0.02
C ALA A 15 -9.07 0.83 0.56
N TYR A 16 -8.34 1.85 1.02
CA TYR A 16 -8.95 3.08 1.54
C TYR A 16 -9.57 3.96 0.47
N GLN A 17 -9.07 3.90 -0.76
CA GLN A 17 -9.77 4.39 -1.93
C GLN A 17 -11.20 3.83 -1.98
N VAL A 18 -11.32 2.50 -2.02
CA VAL A 18 -12.61 1.80 -2.12
C VAL A 18 -13.48 2.05 -0.87
N GLU A 19 -12.89 2.03 0.32
CA GLU A 19 -13.62 2.19 1.58
C GLU A 19 -14.16 3.62 1.79
N THR A 20 -13.32 4.64 1.54
CA THR A 20 -13.66 6.04 1.89
C THR A 20 -14.33 6.84 0.76
N PHE A 21 -14.09 6.46 -0.50
CA PHE A 21 -14.72 7.11 -1.66
C PHE A 21 -15.87 6.29 -2.24
N GLU A 22 -15.65 4.99 -2.47
CA GLU A 22 -16.67 4.12 -3.09
C GLU A 22 -17.64 3.52 -2.07
N ARG A 23 -17.26 3.48 -0.79
CA ARG A 23 -18.07 3.00 0.33
C ARG A 23 -18.57 1.56 0.14
N ARG A 24 -17.67 0.68 -0.27
CA ARG A 24 -17.93 -0.74 -0.47
C ARG A 24 -16.75 -1.58 0.01
N ASP A 25 -16.96 -2.89 0.07
CA ASP A 25 -15.87 -3.84 0.24
C ASP A 25 -15.13 -4.11 -1.07
N LEU A 26 -13.92 -4.63 -0.96
CA LEU A 26 -13.19 -5.18 -2.10
C LEU A 26 -13.94 -6.39 -2.65
N THR A 27 -14.07 -6.44 -3.98
CA THR A 27 -14.67 -7.57 -4.70
C THR A 27 -13.76 -8.79 -4.65
N GLU A 28 -14.30 -9.98 -4.97
CA GLU A 28 -13.50 -11.20 -5.07
C GLU A 28 -12.37 -11.07 -6.10
N GLU A 29 -12.59 -10.35 -7.21
CA GLU A 29 -11.56 -10.11 -8.23
C GLU A 29 -10.44 -9.20 -7.70
N GLU A 30 -10.80 -8.12 -7.00
CA GLU A 30 -9.84 -7.23 -6.35
C GLU A 30 -9.07 -7.97 -5.25
N LEU A 31 -9.75 -8.78 -4.44
CA LEU A 31 -9.11 -9.64 -3.43
C LEU A 31 -8.23 -10.71 -4.06
N ALA A 32 -8.59 -11.28 -5.22
CA ALA A 32 -7.72 -12.22 -5.93
C ALA A 32 -6.47 -11.51 -6.48
N ARG A 33 -6.62 -10.28 -6.95
CA ARG A 33 -5.52 -9.46 -7.48
C ARG A 33 -4.58 -8.94 -6.38
N TRP A 34 -5.12 -8.62 -5.21
CA TRP A 34 -4.40 -7.98 -4.11
C TRP A 34 -4.11 -8.90 -2.92
N GLY A 35 -4.80 -10.03 -2.81
CA GLY A 35 -4.79 -10.92 -1.64
C GLY A 35 -3.42 -11.50 -1.33
N ALA A 36 -2.62 -11.81 -2.35
CA ALA A 36 -1.25 -12.29 -2.18
C ALA A 36 -0.32 -11.29 -1.43
N ALA A 37 -0.70 -10.02 -1.36
CA ALA A 37 0.06 -8.99 -0.65
C ALA A 37 -0.60 -8.50 0.64
N LEU A 38 -1.88 -8.82 0.84
CA LEU A 38 -2.50 -8.80 2.17
C LEU A 38 -1.95 -9.97 3.03
N ASN A 39 -1.68 -11.12 2.40
CA ASN A 39 -1.07 -12.29 3.04
C ASN A 39 0.46 -12.30 2.86
N LEU A 40 1.18 -11.47 3.62
CA LEU A 40 2.64 -11.54 3.65
C LEU A 40 3.12 -12.88 4.20
N GLY A 41 3.71 -13.68 3.33
CA GLY A 41 4.10 -15.04 3.64
C GLY A 41 4.79 -15.72 2.47
N GLU A 42 4.64 -17.03 2.39
CA GLU A 42 5.15 -17.82 1.28
C GLU A 42 4.46 -17.44 -0.04
N GLU A 43 3.15 -17.20 -0.01
CA GLU A 43 2.35 -16.78 -1.16
C GLU A 43 2.83 -15.45 -1.76
N GLY A 44 3.02 -14.41 -0.92
CA GLY A 44 3.61 -13.14 -1.38
C GLY A 44 5.02 -13.32 -1.95
N ARG A 45 5.87 -14.16 -1.35
CA ARG A 45 7.22 -14.44 -1.89
C ARG A 45 7.19 -15.18 -3.22
N GLU A 46 6.19 -16.02 -3.44
CA GLU A 46 6.05 -16.80 -4.67
C GLU A 46 5.45 -15.98 -5.81
N GLN A 47 4.46 -15.14 -5.52
CA GLN A 47 3.76 -14.38 -6.55
C GLN A 47 4.43 -13.02 -6.84
N ILE A 48 5.12 -12.42 -5.87
CA ILE A 48 5.72 -11.08 -5.98
C ILE A 48 7.22 -11.20 -6.27
N LYS A 49 7.56 -11.86 -7.39
CA LYS A 49 8.93 -12.02 -7.90
C LYS A 49 8.94 -12.08 -9.44
N GLY A 50 10.10 -11.80 -10.03
CA GLY A 50 10.30 -11.98 -11.48
C GLY A 50 9.78 -10.85 -12.38
N ASN A 51 9.18 -9.80 -11.80
CA ASN A 51 8.81 -8.60 -12.54
C ASN A 51 9.91 -7.54 -12.47
N GLU A 52 10.01 -6.73 -13.51
CA GLU A 52 10.89 -5.55 -13.56
C GLU A 52 10.46 -4.50 -12.52
N LEU A 53 11.40 -3.64 -12.11
CA LEU A 53 11.10 -2.56 -11.16
C LEU A 53 9.97 -1.65 -11.67
N SER A 54 9.94 -1.36 -12.97
CA SER A 54 8.92 -0.50 -13.59
C SER A 54 7.51 -1.04 -13.36
N TYR A 55 7.30 -2.35 -13.42
CA TYR A 55 5.99 -2.96 -13.14
C TYR A 55 5.43 -2.54 -11.78
N TYR A 56 6.29 -2.52 -10.74
CA TYR A 56 5.87 -2.13 -9.40
C TYR A 56 5.64 -0.62 -9.27
N MET A 57 6.48 0.19 -9.93
CA MET A 57 6.38 1.66 -9.91
C MET A 57 5.15 2.14 -10.69
N ASP A 58 4.89 1.60 -11.88
CA ASP A 58 3.73 1.97 -12.71
C ASP A 58 2.41 1.69 -11.98
N GLN A 59 2.34 0.60 -11.22
CA GLN A 59 1.18 0.28 -10.41
C GLN A 59 1.01 1.24 -9.22
N LEU A 60 2.10 1.61 -8.55
CA LEU A 60 2.07 2.61 -7.47
C LEU A 60 1.58 3.96 -8.01
N ASP A 61 2.16 4.40 -9.13
CA ASP A 61 1.81 5.67 -9.78
C ASP A 61 0.36 5.69 -10.25
N ALA A 62 -0.15 4.57 -10.77
CA ALA A 62 -1.54 4.46 -11.19
C ALA A 62 -2.52 4.63 -10.01
N VAL A 63 -2.28 3.96 -8.87
CA VAL A 63 -3.11 4.11 -7.66
C VAL A 63 -3.00 5.53 -7.12
N ARG A 64 -1.79 6.08 -7.01
CA ARG A 64 -1.55 7.44 -6.51
C ARG A 64 -2.27 8.50 -7.33
N ARG A 65 -2.27 8.36 -8.66
CA ARG A 65 -2.98 9.28 -9.55
C ARG A 65 -4.49 9.30 -9.23
N THR A 66 -5.11 8.14 -9.08
CA THR A 66 -6.52 8.05 -8.69
C THR A 66 -6.78 8.70 -7.33
N THR A 67 -5.92 8.47 -6.32
CA THR A 67 -6.04 9.12 -5.00
C THR A 67 -6.04 10.63 -5.14
N LEU A 68 -5.10 11.18 -5.92
CA LEU A 68 -4.98 12.63 -6.11
C LEU A 68 -6.15 13.23 -6.88
N GLU A 69 -6.73 12.49 -7.82
CA GLU A 69 -7.95 12.89 -8.53
C GLU A 69 -9.15 12.94 -7.58
N TRP A 70 -9.31 11.95 -6.70
CA TRP A 70 -10.38 11.93 -5.71
C TRP A 70 -10.22 12.94 -4.58
N PHE A 71 -9.00 13.20 -4.11
CA PHE A 71 -8.75 14.26 -3.13
C PHE A 71 -9.16 15.65 -3.64
N GLN A 72 -9.16 15.87 -4.96
CA GLN A 72 -9.68 17.13 -5.54
C GLN A 72 -11.20 17.25 -5.48
N THR A 73 -11.93 16.16 -5.17
CA THR A 73 -13.40 16.13 -5.12
C THR A 73 -13.97 16.34 -3.72
N VAL A 74 -13.12 16.41 -2.70
CA VAL A 74 -13.49 16.51 -1.28
C VAL A 74 -12.78 17.68 -0.61
N ASP A 75 -13.31 18.11 0.53
CA ASP A 75 -12.76 19.17 1.37
C ASP A 75 -12.26 18.62 2.72
N ASP A 76 -11.77 19.49 3.59
CA ASP A 76 -11.23 19.09 4.89
C ASP A 76 -12.31 18.50 5.82
N GLU A 77 -13.59 18.88 5.66
CA GLU A 77 -14.69 18.32 6.45
C GLU A 77 -14.88 16.82 6.16
N TRP A 78 -14.58 16.38 4.94
CA TRP A 78 -14.58 14.97 4.59
C TRP A 78 -13.60 14.14 5.45
N LEU A 79 -12.45 14.71 5.82
CA LEU A 79 -11.45 14.01 6.64
C LEU A 79 -11.94 13.69 8.06
N TYR A 80 -12.92 14.46 8.57
CA TYR A 80 -13.46 14.27 9.91
C TYR A 80 -14.66 13.31 9.97
N LYS A 81 -15.10 12.75 8.84
CA LYS A 81 -16.15 11.72 8.82
C LYS A 81 -15.66 10.48 9.55
N GLU A 82 -16.43 10.04 10.55
CA GLU A 82 -16.20 8.81 11.29
C GLU A 82 -17.03 7.67 10.71
N GLU A 83 -16.40 6.51 10.59
CA GLU A 83 -17.04 5.26 10.18
C GLU A 83 -16.58 4.12 11.12
N PRO A 84 -17.38 3.05 11.27
CA PRO A 84 -16.93 1.84 11.95
C PRO A 84 -15.70 1.26 11.24
N PHE A 85 -14.66 1.01 12.01
CA PHE A 85 -13.36 0.55 11.53
C PHE A 85 -12.81 -0.53 12.46
N TRP A 86 -12.09 -1.52 11.92
CA TRP A 86 -11.34 -2.55 12.68
C TRP A 86 -11.96 -2.98 14.03
N GLY A 87 -12.95 -3.87 13.98
CA GLY A 87 -13.64 -4.34 15.19
C GLY A 87 -14.63 -3.32 15.74
N ASP A 88 -15.34 -2.63 14.85
CA ASP A 88 -16.37 -1.61 15.13
C ASP A 88 -15.89 -0.44 16.00
N GLN A 89 -14.59 -0.16 16.01
CA GLN A 89 -14.05 1.04 16.62
C GLN A 89 -14.19 2.22 15.66
N PRO A 90 -14.66 3.39 16.10
CA PRO A 90 -14.77 4.53 15.20
C PRO A 90 -13.37 5.00 14.80
N ALA A 91 -13.18 5.22 13.50
CA ALA A 91 -12.03 5.94 12.96
C ALA A 91 -12.52 6.97 11.95
N ASN A 92 -11.82 8.11 11.87
CA ASN A 92 -12.09 9.09 10.84
C ASN A 92 -11.19 8.92 9.62
N TYR A 93 -11.61 9.47 8.48
CA TYR A 93 -10.86 9.39 7.23
C TYR A 93 -9.47 10.03 7.35
N TYR A 94 -9.29 11.04 8.20
CA TYR A 94 -7.98 11.59 8.52
C TYR A 94 -7.03 10.51 9.03
N PHE A 95 -7.44 9.73 10.04
CA PHE A 95 -6.63 8.65 10.60
C PHE A 95 -6.30 7.59 9.54
N MET A 96 -7.28 7.19 8.74
CA MET A 96 -7.10 6.19 7.68
C MET A 96 -6.08 6.68 6.64
N TRP A 97 -6.24 7.88 6.10
CA TRP A 97 -5.31 8.41 5.10
C TRP A 97 -3.94 8.79 5.67
N PHE A 98 -3.87 9.17 6.95
CA PHE A 98 -2.61 9.30 7.67
C PHE A 98 -1.87 7.96 7.79
N HIS A 99 -2.60 6.86 8.02
CA HIS A 99 -2.00 5.53 8.09
C HIS A 99 -1.37 5.11 6.76
N VAL A 100 -1.98 5.41 5.62
CA VAL A 100 -1.38 5.16 4.28
C VAL A 100 -0.04 5.88 4.15
N PHE A 101 0.01 7.15 4.54
CA PHE A 101 1.25 7.93 4.50
C PHE A 101 2.34 7.39 5.43
N GLU A 102 1.96 6.99 6.64
CA GLU A 102 2.85 6.43 7.65
C GLU A 102 3.46 5.08 7.20
N ASP A 103 2.62 4.22 6.63
CA ASP A 103 3.00 2.91 6.10
C ASP A 103 4.00 3.04 4.93
N GLU A 104 3.75 3.99 4.00
CA GLU A 104 4.68 4.28 2.89
C GLU A 104 6.08 4.69 3.40
N ILE A 105 6.14 5.54 4.42
CA ILE A 105 7.40 5.99 5.03
C ILE A 105 8.14 4.81 5.67
N ASN A 106 7.42 3.97 6.43
CA ASN A 106 7.98 2.82 7.10
C ASN A 106 8.60 1.83 6.11
N HIS A 107 7.87 1.49 5.05
CA HIS A 107 8.36 0.63 3.98
C HIS A 107 9.58 1.23 3.27
N ARG A 108 9.58 2.54 2.99
CA ARG A 108 10.77 3.21 2.43
C ARG A 108 11.99 3.09 3.35
N GLY A 109 11.79 3.15 4.66
CA GLY A 109 12.85 2.92 5.66
C GLY A 109 13.41 1.50 5.60
N GLN A 110 12.55 0.49 5.55
CA GLN A 110 12.94 -0.92 5.44
C GLN A 110 13.69 -1.21 4.13
N ILE A 111 13.20 -0.70 2.99
CA ILE A 111 13.88 -0.77 1.69
C ILE A 111 15.30 -0.23 1.78
N ARG A 112 15.48 0.95 2.38
CA ARG A 112 16.79 1.58 2.55
C ARG A 112 17.74 0.72 3.37
N MET A 113 17.25 0.08 4.43
CA MET A 113 18.05 -0.84 5.25
C MET A 113 18.47 -2.08 4.46
N ILE A 114 17.55 -2.68 3.69
CA ILE A 114 17.82 -3.86 2.87
C ILE A 114 18.90 -3.54 1.83
N ARG A 115 18.76 -2.42 1.10
CA ARG A 115 19.75 -1.97 0.10
C ARG A 115 21.14 -1.89 0.71
N LYS A 116 21.27 -1.20 1.84
CA LYS A 116 22.53 -1.04 2.55
C LYS A 116 23.18 -2.39 2.92
N ARG A 117 22.38 -3.38 3.33
CA ARG A 117 22.88 -4.73 3.65
C ARG A 117 23.32 -5.52 2.41
N CYS A 118 22.62 -5.36 1.29
CA CYS A 118 23.00 -5.96 0.00
C CYS A 118 24.34 -5.39 -0.50
N ASP A 119 24.52 -4.07 -0.44
CA ASP A 119 25.76 -3.40 -0.87
C ASP A 119 26.97 -3.89 -0.06
N VAL A 120 26.83 -3.98 1.27
CA VAL A 120 27.88 -4.51 2.16
C VAL A 120 28.21 -5.97 1.84
N ARG A 121 27.21 -6.80 1.53
CA ARG A 121 27.43 -8.21 1.14
C ARG A 121 28.14 -8.36 -0.21
N LEU A 122 27.93 -7.45 -1.15
CA LEU A 122 28.64 -7.44 -2.43
C LEU A 122 30.10 -7.01 -2.26
N GLN A 123 30.37 -6.06 -1.37
CA GLN A 123 31.74 -5.61 -1.04
C GLN A 123 32.57 -6.68 -0.31
N ASN A 124 31.94 -7.51 0.53
CA ASN A 124 32.62 -8.57 1.29
C ASN A 124 32.80 -9.90 0.52
N LYS A 125 32.41 -9.94 -0.77
CA LYS A 125 32.55 -11.12 -1.64
C LYS A 125 33.64 -10.96 -2.71
N GLY A 126 34.36 -9.85 -2.70
CA GLY A 126 35.61 -9.64 -3.47
C GLY A 126 36.82 -9.91 -2.59
#